data_AF-A0A2U1RKH8-F1
#
_entry.id   AF-A0A2U1RKH8-F1
#
_cell.length_a   1.000
_cell.length_b   1.000
_cell.length_c   1.000
_cell.angle_alpha   90.00
_cell.angle_beta   90.00
_cell.angle_gamma   90.00
#
_symmetry.space_group_name_H-M   'P 1'
#
loop_
_entity.id
_entity.type
_entity.pdbx_description
1 polymer ?
#
loop_
_entity_poly.entity_id
_entity_poly.type
_entity_poly.pdbx_seq_one_letter_code
_entity_poly.pdbx_strand_id
1 'polypeptide(L)'
;MPTEITPYINRNPGDLVTAEDWNEVQKKIKEDIAKQVKDAIEKIGKVPNAGNADRLENKTADDLSDEILEKARQELPTRTGYRKLFKRLKAGEEKVIKHDLEACPLVDVYQLGLFKVVCSEDDEKHLAEVNLFLYHTSEHRIRFTPPVGTAESVEIEPTDGPKYRIAFKDLLALYKVEYTDTSSLGDLETEFWKAFFAAPNDPFDDDQYCHSPWFDRCCGEKRTVKDLNQKGDWNDIWLKMTPGKTNNYSGAPPPVAPANIQVVHFDLNTLGIKDLRSPAANAADAKLMMLLKV
;
A
#
# COMPACT_ATOMS: atom_id res chain seq x y z
N MET A 1 -3.49 18.27 62.26
CA MET A 1 -3.04 17.85 63.60
C MET A 1 -2.45 19.07 64.28
N PRO A 2 -2.72 19.30 65.58
CA PRO A 2 -2.10 20.41 66.29
C PRO A 2 -0.58 20.20 66.27
N THR A 3 0.16 21.14 65.70
CA THR A 3 1.61 21.20 65.82
C THR A 3 1.91 21.61 67.26
N GLU A 4 2.18 20.64 68.12
CA GLU A 4 2.81 20.92 69.40
C GLU A 4 4.19 21.52 69.10
N ILE A 5 4.31 22.83 69.23
CA ILE A 5 5.60 23.53 69.13
C ILE A 5 6.28 23.36 70.48
N THR A 6 7.17 22.38 70.59
CA THR A 6 8.04 22.24 71.76
C THR A 6 9.14 23.30 71.68
N PRO A 7 9.27 24.22 72.67
CA PRO A 7 10.33 25.21 72.65
C PRO A 7 11.72 24.57 72.70
N TYR A 8 12.70 25.12 71.97
CA TYR A 8 14.10 24.67 72.04
C TYR A 8 14.74 24.90 73.42
N ILE A 9 14.22 25.88 74.17
CA ILE A 9 14.57 26.17 75.56
C ILE A 9 13.26 26.46 76.29
N ASN A 10 12.97 25.69 77.34
CA ASN A 10 11.82 25.95 78.20
C ASN A 10 12.17 27.05 79.21
N ARG A 11 11.30 28.06 79.32
CA ARG A 11 11.43 29.18 80.26
C ARG A 11 10.12 29.40 81.00
N ASN A 12 10.22 29.85 82.25
CA ASN A 12 9.07 30.24 83.04
C ASN A 12 8.81 31.75 82.91
N PRO A 13 7.56 32.21 83.09
CA PRO A 13 7.27 33.65 83.10
C PRO A 13 8.10 34.37 84.17
N GLY A 14 8.87 35.39 83.76
CA GLY A 14 9.73 36.18 84.65
C GLY A 14 11.23 35.87 84.54
N ASP A 15 11.62 34.81 83.82
CA ASP A 15 13.03 34.52 83.54
C ASP A 15 13.64 35.57 82.61
N LEU A 16 14.86 36.03 82.93
CA LEU A 16 15.65 36.89 82.05
C LEU A 16 16.15 36.08 80.85
N VAL A 17 15.86 36.55 79.64
CA VAL A 17 16.41 36.00 78.39
C VAL A 17 17.76 36.64 78.12
N THR A 18 18.81 35.83 78.03
CA THR A 18 20.18 36.32 77.82
C THR A 18 20.63 36.14 76.36
N ALA A 19 21.75 36.76 75.99
CA ALA A 19 22.32 36.59 74.65
C ALA A 19 22.80 35.14 74.42
N GLU A 20 23.20 34.44 75.48
CA GLU A 20 23.58 33.03 75.44
C GLU A 20 22.39 32.14 75.07
N ASP A 21 21.18 32.46 75.53
CA ASP A 21 19.96 31.73 75.17
C ASP A 21 19.69 31.77 73.67
N TRP A 22 19.86 32.94 73.06
CA TRP A 22 19.69 33.10 71.62
C TRP A 22 20.73 32.33 70.82
N ASN A 23 21.98 32.32 71.29
CA ASN A 23 23.04 31.53 70.67
C ASN A 23 22.75 30.02 70.77
N GLU A 24 22.18 29.57 71.89
CA GLU A 24 21.82 28.16 72.08
C GLU A 24 20.62 27.75 71.19
N VAL A 25 19.59 28.59 71.08
CA VAL A 25 18.48 28.37 70.14
C VAL A 25 19.00 28.27 68.71
N GLN A 26 19.90 29.17 68.29
CA GLN A 26 20.50 29.13 66.95
C GLN A 26 21.29 27.84 66.68
N LYS A 27 22.05 27.35 67.67
CA LYS A 27 22.76 26.07 67.56
C LYS A 27 21.79 24.90 67.41
N LYS A 28 20.75 24.83 68.25
CA LYS A 28 19.74 23.77 68.19
C LYS A 28 18.96 23.76 66.88
N ILE A 29 18.62 24.93 66.34
CA ILE A 29 17.99 25.06 65.01
C ILE A 29 18.92 24.50 63.92
N LYS A 30 20.22 24.85 63.97
CA LYS A 30 21.20 24.38 62.98
C LYS A 30 21.38 22.86 63.05
N GLU A 31 21.43 22.30 64.24
CA GLU A 31 21.51 20.85 64.47
C GLU A 31 20.27 20.13 63.97
N ASP A 32 19.08 20.67 64.22
CA ASP A 32 17.82 20.06 63.77
C ASP A 32 17.68 20.13 62.25
N ILE A 33 18.02 21.25 61.62
CA ILE A 33 18.08 21.35 60.15
C ILE A 33 19.08 20.35 59.58
N ALA A 34 20.27 20.22 60.17
CA ALA A 34 21.27 19.26 59.70
C ALA A 34 20.76 17.82 59.81
N LYS A 35 20.03 17.49 60.89
CA LYS A 35 19.40 16.19 61.09
C LYS A 35 18.28 15.94 60.07
N GLN A 36 17.38 16.91 59.87
CA GLN A 36 16.30 16.81 58.88
C GLN A 36 16.84 16.64 57.46
N VAL A 37 17.92 17.36 57.11
CA VAL A 37 18.60 17.21 55.81
C VAL A 37 19.21 15.83 55.67
N LYS A 38 19.88 15.32 56.71
CA LYS A 38 20.46 13.97 56.70
C LYS A 38 19.38 12.90 56.56
N ASP A 39 18.30 12.99 57.33
CA ASP A 39 17.15 12.08 57.26
C ASP A 39 16.45 12.13 55.90
N ALA A 40 16.37 13.32 55.27
CA ALA A 40 15.82 13.47 53.94
C ALA A 40 16.72 12.84 52.86
N ILE A 41 18.04 13.03 52.96
CA ILE A 41 19.02 12.41 52.05
C ILE A 41 19.00 10.88 52.18
N GLU A 42 18.98 10.34 53.39
CA GLU A 42 18.91 8.89 53.62
C GLU A 42 17.58 8.28 53.12
N LYS A 43 16.47 9.05 53.17
CA LYS A 43 15.18 8.64 52.59
C LYS A 43 15.15 8.68 51.06
N ILE A 44 16.02 9.48 50.42
CA ILE A 44 16.19 9.49 48.95
C ILE A 44 17.15 8.35 48.56
N GLY A 45 16.77 7.11 48.83
CA GLY A 45 17.57 5.93 48.49
C GLY A 45 17.63 5.62 47.00
N LYS A 46 16.68 6.12 46.19
CA LYS A 46 16.68 6.07 44.73
C LYS A 46 15.97 7.30 44.17
N VAL A 47 16.64 8.05 43.32
CA VAL A 47 15.98 9.07 42.49
C VAL A 47 15.12 8.32 41.46
N PRO A 48 13.80 8.53 41.39
CA PRO A 48 12.91 7.81 40.46
C PRO A 48 13.38 7.85 38.99
N ASN A 49 14.10 8.92 38.60
CA ASN A 49 14.61 9.11 37.25
C ASN A 49 15.79 8.21 36.86
N ALA A 50 16.51 7.58 37.81
CA ALA A 50 17.63 6.69 37.47
C ALA A 50 17.19 5.26 37.10
N GLY A 51 15.99 4.84 37.52
CA GLY A 51 15.41 3.54 37.16
C GLY A 51 14.56 3.56 35.88
N ASN A 52 14.33 4.75 35.31
CA ASN A 52 13.50 4.97 34.13
C ASN A 52 14.30 5.47 32.91
N ALA A 53 15.63 5.56 33.00
CA ALA A 53 16.46 5.98 31.87
C ALA A 53 16.32 5.03 30.66
N ASP A 54 16.06 3.75 30.92
CA ASP A 54 15.92 2.70 29.90
C ASP A 54 14.45 2.35 29.59
N ARG A 55 13.48 3.12 30.12
CA ARG A 55 12.04 2.84 30.01
C ARG A 55 11.30 4.03 29.41
N LEU A 56 10.77 3.86 28.21
CA LEU A 56 9.78 4.76 27.63
C LEU A 56 8.40 4.33 28.15
N GLU A 57 7.69 5.23 28.86
CA GLU A 57 6.35 4.97 29.42
C GLU A 57 6.26 3.72 30.33
N ASN A 58 7.27 3.45 31.15
CA ASN A 58 7.38 2.26 32.01
C ASN A 58 7.52 0.91 31.26
N LYS A 59 7.74 0.93 29.94
CA LYS A 59 7.97 -0.26 29.12
C LYS A 59 9.44 -0.35 28.73
N THR A 60 9.99 -1.57 28.70
CA THR A 60 11.33 -1.79 28.14
C THR A 60 11.28 -1.71 26.61
N ALA A 61 12.44 -1.59 25.96
CA ALA A 61 12.51 -1.59 24.49
C ALA A 61 11.94 -2.88 23.87
N ASP A 62 12.12 -4.01 24.56
CA ASP A 62 11.56 -5.30 24.15
C ASP A 62 10.03 -5.31 24.27
N ASP A 63 9.48 -4.82 25.39
CA ASP A 63 8.02 -4.71 25.58
C ASP A 63 7.37 -3.80 24.52
N LEU A 64 8.03 -2.70 24.16
CA LEU A 64 7.56 -1.79 23.11
C LEU A 64 7.64 -2.44 21.72
N SER A 65 8.70 -3.19 21.44
CA SER A 65 8.87 -3.89 20.17
C SER A 65 7.82 -4.98 20.00
N ASP A 66 7.55 -5.76 21.05
CA ASP A 66 6.52 -6.79 21.04
C ASP A 66 5.12 -6.19 20.89
N GLU A 67 4.82 -5.06 21.54
CA GLU A 67 3.53 -4.38 21.37
C GLU A 67 3.37 -3.76 19.97
N ILE A 68 4.44 -3.21 19.39
CA ILE A 68 4.44 -2.72 18.01
C ILE A 68 4.25 -3.87 17.03
N LEU A 69 4.94 -5.00 17.23
CA LEU A 69 4.79 -6.21 16.43
C LEU A 69 3.38 -6.78 16.57
N GLU A 70 2.81 -6.78 17.76
CA GLU A 70 1.46 -7.28 18.01
C GLU A 70 0.39 -6.35 17.41
N LYS A 71 0.56 -5.02 17.50
CA LYS A 71 -0.30 -4.07 16.78
C LYS A 71 -0.16 -4.19 15.28
N ALA A 72 1.05 -4.36 14.76
CA ALA A 72 1.29 -4.62 13.34
C ALA A 72 0.63 -5.93 12.90
N ARG A 73 0.71 -7.00 13.71
CA ARG A 73 0.03 -8.29 13.47
C ARG A 73 -1.49 -8.21 13.56
N GLN A 74 -2.03 -7.35 14.39
CA GLN A 74 -3.47 -7.09 14.49
C GLN A 74 -3.98 -6.16 13.36
N GLU A 75 -3.11 -5.29 12.82
CA GLU A 75 -3.40 -4.47 11.64
C GLU A 75 -3.18 -5.21 10.31
N LEU A 76 -2.38 -6.29 10.28
CA LEU A 76 -2.19 -7.10 9.07
C LEU A 76 -3.52 -7.66 8.52
N PRO A 77 -4.44 -8.20 9.35
CA PRO A 77 -5.80 -8.56 8.95
C PRO A 77 -6.70 -7.38 8.54
N THR A 78 -6.45 -6.16 8.99
CA THR A 78 -7.22 -4.98 8.52
C THR A 78 -6.60 -4.35 7.26
N ARG A 79 -5.34 -4.66 6.94
CA ARG A 79 -4.72 -4.56 5.61
C ARG A 79 -5.11 -5.73 4.70
N THR A 80 -6.33 -6.25 4.81
CA THR A 80 -6.93 -7.27 3.92
C THR A 80 -7.16 -6.70 2.51
N GLY A 81 -6.09 -6.29 1.86
CA GLY A 81 -6.04 -5.96 0.45
C GLY A 81 -5.41 -7.12 -0.30
N TYR A 82 -6.04 -7.53 -1.40
CA TYR A 82 -5.36 -8.38 -2.36
C TYR A 82 -4.19 -7.60 -2.97
N ARG A 83 -2.97 -8.13 -2.89
CA ARG A 83 -1.86 -7.64 -3.72
C ARG A 83 -2.07 -8.18 -5.13
N LYS A 84 -2.39 -7.28 -6.06
CA LYS A 84 -2.54 -7.61 -7.48
C LYS A 84 -1.16 -7.62 -8.14
N LEU A 85 -0.83 -8.72 -8.82
CA LEU A 85 0.39 -8.86 -9.61
C LEU A 85 0.05 -9.24 -11.04
N PHE A 86 0.77 -8.68 -12.00
CA PHE A 86 0.63 -8.97 -13.41
C PHE A 86 1.87 -9.70 -13.90
N LYS A 87 1.67 -10.89 -14.47
CA LYS A 87 2.76 -11.79 -14.87
C LYS A 87 2.58 -12.29 -16.29
N ARG A 88 3.70 -12.40 -16.99
CA ARG A 88 3.77 -13.01 -18.33
C ARG A 88 4.55 -14.31 -18.19
N LEU A 89 3.96 -15.44 -18.55
CA LEU A 89 4.58 -16.74 -18.34
C LEU A 89 4.67 -17.51 -19.65
N LYS A 90 5.89 -17.90 -20.05
CA LYS A 90 6.09 -18.77 -21.21
C LYS A 90 5.71 -20.20 -20.86
N ALA A 91 5.27 -20.96 -21.85
CA ALA A 91 4.96 -22.38 -21.66
C ALA A 91 6.18 -23.14 -21.11
N GLY A 92 6.01 -23.85 -20.00
CA GLY A 92 7.07 -24.59 -19.30
C GLY A 92 8.02 -23.74 -18.44
N GLU A 93 7.95 -22.41 -18.51
CA GLU A 93 8.76 -21.50 -17.69
C GLU A 93 8.28 -21.49 -16.24
N GLU A 94 9.23 -21.45 -15.31
CA GLU A 94 8.99 -21.24 -13.89
C GLU A 94 9.51 -19.87 -13.49
N LYS A 95 8.64 -19.04 -12.91
CA LYS A 95 8.98 -17.71 -12.40
C LYS A 95 8.87 -17.67 -10.89
N VAL A 96 9.93 -17.18 -10.25
CA VAL A 96 9.95 -16.93 -8.80
C VAL A 96 9.50 -15.50 -8.53
N ILE A 97 8.56 -15.34 -7.61
CA ILE A 97 7.97 -14.07 -7.19
C ILE A 97 8.32 -13.86 -5.72
N LYS A 98 9.08 -12.80 -5.46
CA LYS A 98 9.35 -12.31 -4.11
C LYS A 98 8.23 -11.37 -3.68
N HIS A 99 7.43 -11.79 -2.72
CA HIS A 99 6.27 -11.05 -2.23
C HIS A 99 6.47 -10.42 -0.85
N ASP A 100 7.45 -10.86 -0.06
CA ASP A 100 7.82 -10.24 1.23
C ASP A 100 6.62 -10.04 2.18
N LEU A 101 5.76 -11.06 2.29
CA LEU A 101 4.54 -10.99 3.12
C LEU A 101 4.73 -11.66 4.49
N GLU A 102 5.88 -12.31 4.72
CA GLU A 102 6.22 -13.07 5.94
C GLU A 102 5.18 -14.14 6.33
N ALA A 103 4.34 -14.53 5.36
CA ALA A 103 3.27 -15.50 5.47
C ALA A 103 3.06 -16.19 4.13
N CYS A 104 2.49 -17.39 4.12
CA CYS A 104 2.04 -18.04 2.88
C CYS A 104 0.68 -17.46 2.46
N PRO A 105 0.60 -16.57 1.45
CA PRO A 105 -0.67 -15.98 1.05
C PRO A 105 -1.58 -17.00 0.35
N LEU A 106 -2.89 -16.80 0.41
CA LEU A 106 -3.79 -17.46 -0.54
C LEU A 106 -3.57 -16.83 -1.92
N VAL A 107 -3.31 -17.67 -2.93
CA VAL A 107 -3.00 -17.24 -4.29
C VAL A 107 -4.16 -17.56 -5.23
N ASP A 108 -4.80 -16.53 -5.76
CA ASP A 108 -5.77 -16.67 -6.84
C ASP A 108 -5.17 -16.24 -8.17
N VAL A 109 -5.16 -17.14 -9.16
CA VAL A 109 -4.62 -16.87 -10.50
C VAL A 109 -5.74 -16.77 -11.53
N TYR A 110 -5.71 -15.68 -12.31
CA TYR A 110 -6.63 -15.41 -13.41
C TYR A 110 -5.84 -15.22 -14.70
N GLN A 111 -6.30 -15.83 -15.79
CA GLN A 111 -5.82 -15.55 -17.13
C GLN A 111 -6.52 -14.27 -17.64
N LEU A 112 -5.75 -13.32 -18.15
CA LEU A 112 -6.27 -12.16 -18.86
C LEU A 112 -6.66 -12.59 -20.27
N GLY A 113 -7.93 -12.40 -20.60
CA GLY A 113 -8.46 -12.58 -21.95
C GLY A 113 -8.03 -11.45 -22.86
N LEU A 114 -7.97 -11.74 -24.15
CA LEU A 114 -7.92 -10.70 -25.18
C LEU A 114 -9.34 -10.21 -25.45
N PHE A 115 -9.48 -8.93 -25.74
CA PHE A 115 -10.74 -8.36 -26.21
C PHE A 115 -10.47 -7.31 -27.27
N LYS A 116 -11.40 -7.22 -28.22
CA LYS A 116 -11.31 -6.28 -29.34
C LYS A 116 -11.56 -4.85 -28.89
N VAL A 117 -10.70 -3.93 -29.32
CA VAL A 117 -10.76 -2.50 -29.04
C VAL A 117 -10.39 -1.68 -30.28
N VAL A 118 -10.64 -0.37 -30.20
CA VAL A 118 -10.07 0.60 -31.13
C VAL A 118 -8.99 1.33 -30.36
N CYS A 119 -7.73 1.05 -30.70
CA CYS A 119 -6.59 1.77 -30.16
C CYS A 119 -6.38 3.05 -30.95
N SER A 120 -5.75 4.02 -30.30
CA SER A 120 -5.30 5.27 -30.91
C SER A 120 -3.84 5.46 -30.50
N GLU A 121 -3.02 5.89 -31.44
CA GLU A 121 -1.64 6.31 -31.19
C GLU A 121 -1.32 7.40 -32.22
N ASP A 122 -0.85 8.57 -31.75
CA ASP A 122 -0.52 9.71 -32.62
C ASP A 122 -1.66 10.10 -33.60
N ASP A 123 -2.91 10.13 -33.11
CA ASP A 123 -4.14 10.36 -33.89
C ASP A 123 -4.49 9.28 -34.94
N GLU A 124 -3.70 8.20 -35.03
CA GLU A 124 -3.97 7.06 -35.89
C GLU A 124 -4.76 5.97 -35.16
N LYS A 125 -5.95 5.66 -35.69
CA LYS A 125 -6.86 4.67 -35.11
C LYS A 125 -6.69 3.33 -35.80
N HIS A 126 -6.63 2.27 -35.02
CA HIS A 126 -6.57 0.90 -35.54
C HIS A 126 -7.33 -0.08 -34.65
N LEU A 127 -7.71 -1.22 -35.22
CA LEU A 127 -8.31 -2.32 -34.46
C LEU A 127 -7.20 -3.19 -33.89
N ALA A 128 -7.33 -3.53 -32.60
CA ALA A 128 -6.42 -4.45 -31.93
C ALA A 128 -7.19 -5.36 -30.97
N GLU A 129 -6.55 -6.47 -30.59
CA GLU A 129 -6.98 -7.32 -29.48
C GLU A 129 -5.96 -7.18 -28.35
N VAL A 130 -6.40 -6.61 -27.22
CA VAL A 130 -5.52 -6.25 -26.11
C VAL A 130 -5.95 -6.92 -24.81
N ASN A 131 -5.05 -6.95 -23.82
CA ASN A 131 -5.34 -7.42 -22.47
C ASN A 131 -5.71 -6.29 -21.51
N LEU A 132 -5.19 -5.08 -21.76
CA LEU A 132 -5.38 -3.90 -20.92
C LEU A 132 -5.80 -2.72 -21.80
N PHE A 133 -6.83 -1.98 -21.40
CA PHE A 133 -7.33 -0.87 -22.21
C PHE A 133 -7.74 0.32 -21.34
N LEU A 134 -7.10 1.47 -21.55
CA LEU A 134 -7.49 2.73 -20.92
C LEU A 134 -8.52 3.45 -21.78
N TYR A 135 -9.63 3.89 -21.18
CA TYR A 135 -10.70 4.57 -21.92
C TYR A 135 -11.51 5.49 -21.01
N HIS A 136 -12.26 6.39 -21.64
CA HIS A 136 -13.21 7.26 -20.98
C HIS A 136 -14.65 6.73 -21.13
N THR A 137 -15.52 6.90 -20.11
CA THR A 137 -16.91 6.39 -20.10
C THR A 137 -17.72 6.81 -21.34
N SER A 138 -17.43 7.97 -21.93
CA SER A 138 -18.08 8.45 -23.16
C SER A 138 -17.85 7.56 -24.38
N GLU A 139 -16.85 6.67 -24.34
CA GLU A 139 -16.49 5.75 -25.42
C GLU A 139 -16.85 4.28 -25.11
N HIS A 140 -17.97 4.02 -24.43
CA HIS A 140 -18.45 2.64 -24.22
C HIS A 140 -18.66 1.85 -25.54
N ARG A 141 -18.85 2.54 -26.67
CA ARG A 141 -18.92 1.96 -28.03
C ARG A 141 -18.28 2.89 -29.05
N ILE A 142 -17.38 2.38 -29.88
CA ILE A 142 -16.68 3.16 -30.92
C ILE A 142 -17.03 2.60 -32.29
N ARG A 143 -17.44 3.48 -33.20
CA ARG A 143 -17.58 3.14 -34.62
C ARG A 143 -16.24 3.39 -35.31
N PHE A 144 -15.65 2.33 -35.84
CA PHE A 144 -14.39 2.36 -36.57
C PHE A 144 -14.63 2.01 -38.04
N THR A 145 -14.04 2.78 -38.95
CA THR A 145 -14.07 2.49 -40.39
C THR A 145 -12.64 2.20 -40.82
N PRO A 146 -12.28 0.94 -41.12
CA PRO A 146 -10.96 0.62 -41.60
C PRO A 146 -10.70 1.28 -42.97
N PRO A 147 -9.43 1.53 -43.36
CA PRO A 147 -9.09 2.04 -44.69
C PRO A 147 -9.64 1.19 -45.84
N VAL A 148 -9.74 -0.13 -45.60
CA VAL A 148 -10.35 -1.10 -46.51
C VAL A 148 -11.34 -1.94 -45.71
N GLY A 149 -12.64 -1.81 -46.01
CA GLY A 149 -13.69 -2.63 -45.40
C GLY A 149 -14.93 -1.85 -45.00
N THR A 150 -15.84 -2.53 -44.30
CA THR A 150 -17.07 -1.94 -43.76
C THR A 150 -16.84 -1.37 -42.38
N ALA A 151 -17.53 -0.27 -42.07
CA ALA A 151 -17.54 0.29 -40.73
C ALA A 151 -18.04 -0.75 -39.71
N GLU A 152 -17.29 -0.94 -38.65
CA GLU A 152 -17.61 -1.84 -37.54
C GLU A 152 -17.87 -1.03 -36.27
N SER A 153 -18.78 -1.51 -35.43
CA SER A 153 -19.00 -0.95 -34.11
C SER A 153 -18.36 -1.85 -33.07
N VAL A 154 -17.31 -1.37 -32.41
CA VAL A 154 -16.62 -2.09 -31.34
C VAL A 154 -17.22 -1.68 -29.99
N GLU A 155 -17.68 -2.68 -29.25
CA GLU A 155 -18.25 -2.51 -27.91
C GLU A 155 -17.15 -2.68 -26.86
N ILE A 156 -16.84 -1.61 -26.14
CA ILE A 156 -15.80 -1.60 -25.10
C ILE A 156 -16.38 -2.07 -23.78
N GLU A 157 -17.63 -1.75 -23.47
CA GLU A 157 -18.30 -2.24 -22.27
C GLU A 157 -19.55 -3.02 -22.64
N PRO A 158 -19.86 -4.12 -21.94
CA PRO A 158 -21.12 -4.81 -22.14
C PRO A 158 -22.29 -3.85 -21.90
N THR A 159 -23.21 -3.82 -22.86
CA THR A 159 -24.46 -3.05 -22.81
C THR A 159 -25.35 -3.57 -21.68
N ASP A 160 -25.38 -4.89 -21.50
CA ASP A 160 -26.17 -5.59 -20.48
C ASP A 160 -25.25 -6.38 -19.54
N GLY A 161 -25.19 -5.98 -18.28
CA GLY A 161 -24.51 -6.73 -17.22
C GLY A 161 -23.51 -5.94 -16.38
N PRO A 162 -22.89 -6.61 -15.39
CA PRO A 162 -21.90 -5.99 -14.51
C PRO A 162 -20.60 -5.69 -15.28
N LYS A 163 -20.08 -4.48 -15.10
CA LYS A 163 -18.84 -4.01 -15.73
C LYS A 163 -17.67 -4.23 -14.78
N TYR A 164 -16.64 -4.92 -15.25
CA TYR A 164 -15.37 -5.00 -14.52
C TYR A 164 -14.39 -3.97 -15.09
N ARG A 165 -14.10 -2.93 -14.30
CA ARG A 165 -13.18 -1.85 -14.62
C ARG A 165 -12.62 -1.24 -13.35
N ILE A 166 -11.42 -0.66 -13.42
CA ILE A 166 -10.76 -0.02 -12.28
C ILE A 166 -10.57 1.45 -12.61
N ALA A 167 -10.89 2.36 -11.68
CA ALA A 167 -10.70 3.79 -11.91
C ALA A 167 -9.22 4.09 -12.10
N PHE A 168 -8.89 4.94 -13.08
CA PHE A 168 -7.51 5.30 -13.36
C PHE A 168 -6.84 5.99 -12.16
N LYS A 169 -7.58 6.86 -11.47
CA LYS A 169 -7.15 7.49 -10.22
C LYS A 169 -6.74 6.49 -9.14
N ASP A 170 -7.51 5.41 -8.98
CA ASP A 170 -7.23 4.38 -7.98
C ASP A 170 -5.96 3.59 -8.34
N LEU A 171 -5.73 3.38 -9.63
CA LEU A 171 -4.49 2.75 -10.12
C LEU A 171 -3.28 3.65 -9.91
N LEU A 172 -3.37 4.95 -10.22
CA LEU A 172 -2.29 5.91 -9.94
C LEU A 172 -1.92 5.89 -8.45
N ALA A 173 -2.91 5.89 -7.56
CA ALA A 173 -2.68 5.77 -6.12
C ALA A 173 -2.05 4.41 -5.73
N LEU A 174 -2.54 3.31 -6.30
CA LEU A 174 -2.03 1.96 -6.03
C LEU A 174 -0.56 1.80 -6.43
N TYR A 175 -0.18 2.39 -7.57
CA TYR A 175 1.17 2.33 -8.12
C TYR A 175 2.04 3.53 -7.72
N LYS A 176 1.54 4.39 -6.83
CA LYS A 176 2.24 5.56 -6.28
C LYS A 176 2.76 6.51 -7.37
N VAL A 177 2.00 6.68 -8.44
CA VAL A 177 2.28 7.64 -9.50
C VAL A 177 1.81 9.01 -9.01
N GLU A 178 2.75 9.87 -8.66
CA GLU A 178 2.47 11.21 -8.18
C GLU A 178 2.09 12.13 -9.34
N TYR A 179 1.09 12.99 -9.10
CA TYR A 179 0.64 13.96 -10.07
C TYR A 179 0.10 15.22 -9.41
N THR A 180 0.14 16.32 -10.14
CA THR A 180 -0.39 17.62 -9.70
C THR A 180 -1.47 18.09 -10.63
N ASP A 181 -2.16 19.16 -10.24
CA ASP A 181 -3.15 19.85 -11.06
C ASP A 181 -2.62 20.29 -12.43
N THR A 182 -1.30 20.49 -12.57
CA THR A 182 -0.65 20.91 -13.83
C THR A 182 -0.09 19.74 -14.64
N SER A 183 -0.12 18.51 -14.12
CA SER A 183 0.32 17.33 -14.85
C SER A 183 -0.56 17.11 -16.09
N SER A 184 0.08 16.82 -17.23
CA SER A 184 -0.63 16.47 -18.46
C SER A 184 -1.08 15.01 -18.42
N LEU A 185 -2.21 14.69 -19.07
CA LEU A 185 -2.72 13.32 -19.11
C LEU A 185 -1.78 12.35 -19.87
N GLY A 186 -1.13 12.81 -20.94
CA GLY A 186 -0.19 11.99 -21.70
C GLY A 186 1.07 11.63 -20.90
N ASP A 187 1.64 12.59 -20.16
CA ASP A 187 2.77 12.30 -19.27
C ASP A 187 2.35 11.33 -18.16
N LEU A 188 1.13 11.48 -17.64
CA LEU A 188 0.60 10.61 -16.60
C LEU A 188 0.36 9.19 -17.06
N GLU A 189 -0.15 9.02 -18.27
CA GLU A 189 -0.29 7.69 -18.87
C GLU A 189 1.07 7.01 -19.02
N THR A 190 2.07 7.73 -19.51
CA THR A 190 3.42 7.20 -19.70
C THR A 190 4.04 6.76 -18.37
N GLU A 191 3.98 7.61 -17.34
CA GLU A 191 4.48 7.27 -16.00
C GLU A 191 3.65 6.17 -15.34
N PHE A 192 2.35 6.10 -15.62
CA PHE A 192 1.50 5.00 -15.18
C PHE A 192 1.95 3.67 -15.76
N TRP A 193 2.10 3.53 -17.08
CA TRP A 193 2.50 2.25 -17.68
C TRP A 193 3.87 1.80 -17.19
N LYS A 194 4.80 2.74 -17.06
CA LYS A 194 6.13 2.50 -16.48
C LYS A 194 6.07 2.00 -15.04
N ALA A 195 5.24 2.60 -14.19
CA ALA A 195 5.05 2.16 -12.81
C ALA A 195 4.27 0.83 -12.72
N PHE A 196 3.29 0.64 -13.61
CA PHE A 196 2.46 -0.56 -13.67
C PHE A 196 3.27 -1.79 -14.04
N PHE A 197 4.21 -1.66 -14.98
CA PHE A 197 5.09 -2.75 -15.44
C PHE A 197 6.44 -2.82 -14.69
N ALA A 198 6.65 -1.98 -13.69
CA ALA A 198 7.80 -2.10 -12.80
C ALA A 198 7.68 -3.38 -11.93
N ALA A 199 8.83 -3.90 -11.49
CA ALA A 199 8.86 -5.02 -10.56
C ALA A 199 7.99 -4.69 -9.32
N PRO A 200 7.13 -5.62 -8.86
CA PRO A 200 7.13 -7.05 -9.17
C PRO A 200 6.32 -7.48 -10.40
N ASN A 201 5.76 -6.58 -11.21
CA ASN A 201 5.02 -6.97 -12.43
C ASN A 201 5.98 -7.23 -13.59
N ASP A 202 5.49 -7.97 -14.59
CA ASP A 202 6.20 -8.18 -15.84
C ASP A 202 5.67 -7.22 -16.92
N PRO A 203 6.51 -6.69 -17.81
CA PRO A 203 6.06 -5.92 -18.95
C PRO A 203 5.27 -6.80 -19.92
N PHE A 204 4.20 -6.23 -20.44
CA PHE A 204 3.44 -6.80 -21.55
C PHE A 204 4.02 -6.23 -22.86
N ASP A 205 3.76 -6.90 -23.96
CA ASP A 205 4.18 -6.40 -25.27
C ASP A 205 3.33 -5.18 -25.66
N ASP A 206 3.89 -4.26 -26.45
CA ASP A 206 3.24 -2.97 -26.79
C ASP A 206 1.89 -3.16 -27.50
N ASP A 207 1.67 -4.29 -28.16
CA ASP A 207 0.41 -4.65 -28.82
C ASP A 207 -0.67 -5.22 -27.87
N GLN A 208 -0.34 -5.41 -26.59
CA GLN A 208 -1.23 -6.02 -25.58
C GLN A 208 -1.88 -4.99 -24.64
N TYR A 209 -1.54 -3.72 -24.78
CA TYR A 209 -2.18 -2.63 -24.06
C TYR A 209 -2.22 -1.37 -24.92
N CYS A 210 -3.28 -0.59 -24.79
CA CYS A 210 -3.39 0.70 -25.46
C CYS A 210 -4.41 1.59 -24.75
N HIS A 211 -4.57 2.81 -25.25
CA HIS A 211 -5.66 3.70 -24.86
C HIS A 211 -6.67 3.92 -25.98
N SER A 212 -7.80 4.51 -25.63
CA SER A 212 -8.89 4.82 -26.54
C SER A 212 -8.67 6.16 -27.28
N PRO A 213 -9.32 6.40 -28.44
CA PRO A 213 -9.20 7.65 -29.20
C PRO A 213 -9.64 8.92 -28.48
N TRP A 214 -10.26 8.80 -27.31
CA TRP A 214 -10.50 9.94 -26.44
C TRP A 214 -9.20 10.53 -25.90
N PHE A 215 -8.18 9.71 -25.63
CA PHE A 215 -6.90 10.17 -25.10
C PHE A 215 -6.21 11.12 -26.07
N ASP A 216 -6.07 10.77 -27.34
CA ASP A 216 -5.47 11.66 -28.34
C ASP A 216 -6.28 12.96 -28.52
N ARG A 217 -7.61 12.87 -28.60
CA ARG A 217 -8.48 14.05 -28.70
C ARG A 217 -8.43 14.96 -27.48
N CYS A 218 -8.18 14.40 -26.30
CA CYS A 218 -8.11 15.11 -25.03
C CYS A 218 -6.71 15.67 -24.77
N CYS A 219 -5.67 14.90 -25.12
CA CYS A 219 -4.25 15.19 -24.87
C CYS A 219 -3.61 16.05 -25.96
N GLY A 220 -4.14 16.05 -27.19
CA GLY A 220 -3.76 17.00 -28.25
C GLY A 220 -3.96 18.47 -27.85
N GLU A 221 -4.81 18.73 -26.84
CA GLU A 221 -5.02 20.06 -26.24
C GLU A 221 -4.13 20.33 -24.99
N LYS A 222 -3.18 19.44 -24.64
CA LYS A 222 -2.38 19.48 -23.39
C LYS A 222 -3.23 19.68 -22.13
N ARG A 223 -4.38 19.02 -22.05
CA ARG A 223 -5.26 19.15 -20.88
C ARG A 223 -4.57 18.67 -19.62
N THR A 224 -4.66 19.50 -18.60
CA THR A 224 -4.11 19.21 -17.28
C THR A 224 -5.13 18.45 -16.44
N VAL A 225 -4.67 17.77 -15.38
CA VAL A 225 -5.54 17.15 -14.38
C VAL A 225 -6.58 18.12 -13.83
N LYS A 226 -6.22 19.40 -13.66
CA LYS A 226 -7.16 20.44 -13.22
C LYS A 226 -8.29 20.64 -14.22
N ASP A 227 -7.99 20.72 -15.51
CA ASP A 227 -9.00 20.91 -16.56
C ASP A 227 -9.95 19.70 -16.62
N LEU A 228 -9.41 18.49 -16.46
CA LEU A 228 -10.20 17.26 -16.40
C LEU A 228 -11.11 17.22 -15.18
N ASN A 229 -10.63 17.65 -14.01
CA ASN A 229 -11.45 17.73 -12.80
C ASN A 229 -12.56 18.78 -12.92
N GLN A 230 -12.27 19.95 -13.53
CA GLN A 230 -13.28 20.99 -13.73
C GLN A 230 -14.42 20.56 -14.67
N LYS A 231 -14.11 19.72 -15.67
CA LYS A 231 -15.10 19.16 -16.60
C LYS A 231 -15.80 17.91 -16.07
N GLY A 232 -15.28 17.29 -15.01
CA GLY A 232 -15.76 16.03 -14.47
C GLY A 232 -15.19 14.78 -15.14
N ASP A 233 -14.41 14.93 -16.22
CA ASP A 233 -13.85 13.84 -17.03
C ASP A 233 -12.86 12.97 -16.22
N TRP A 234 -12.17 13.53 -15.22
CA TRP A 234 -11.12 12.82 -14.47
C TRP A 234 -11.60 11.53 -13.79
N ASN A 235 -12.83 11.54 -13.27
CA ASN A 235 -13.38 10.37 -12.57
C ASN A 235 -14.02 9.35 -13.53
N ASP A 236 -14.03 9.64 -14.83
CA ASP A 236 -14.62 8.83 -15.88
C ASP A 236 -13.57 8.10 -16.74
N ILE A 237 -12.31 8.09 -16.30
CA ILE A 237 -11.23 7.34 -16.92
C ILE A 237 -11.06 5.99 -16.21
N TRP A 238 -11.06 4.92 -16.99
CA TRP A 238 -11.07 3.55 -16.49
C TRP A 238 -10.06 2.66 -17.22
N LEU A 239 -9.49 1.70 -16.49
CA LEU A 239 -8.77 0.58 -17.06
C LEU A 239 -9.70 -0.64 -17.15
N LYS A 240 -9.92 -1.13 -18.37
CA LYS A 240 -10.61 -2.40 -18.63
C LYS A 240 -9.60 -3.54 -18.74
N MET A 241 -9.99 -4.69 -18.18
CA MET A 241 -9.33 -5.98 -18.34
C MET A 241 -10.36 -7.11 -18.17
N THR A 242 -10.08 -8.30 -18.68
CA THR A 242 -11.01 -9.44 -18.64
C THR A 242 -10.39 -10.65 -17.94
N PRO A 243 -10.37 -10.69 -16.59
CA PRO A 243 -9.80 -11.80 -15.85
C PRO A 243 -10.74 -13.01 -15.85
N GLY A 244 -10.29 -14.13 -16.40
CA GLY A 244 -10.94 -15.44 -16.29
C GLY A 244 -10.20 -16.34 -15.31
N LYS A 245 -10.91 -17.01 -14.39
CA LYS A 245 -10.27 -17.89 -13.40
C LYS A 245 -9.52 -19.02 -14.12
N THR A 246 -8.27 -19.26 -13.72
CA THR A 246 -7.50 -20.40 -14.23
C THR A 246 -8.08 -21.72 -13.71
N ASN A 247 -8.04 -22.76 -14.54
CA ASN A 247 -8.52 -24.09 -14.20
C ASN A 247 -7.42 -25.10 -14.50
N ASN A 248 -7.17 -26.01 -13.55
CA ASN A 248 -6.21 -27.08 -13.76
C ASN A 248 -6.95 -28.33 -14.28
N TYR A 249 -6.52 -28.82 -15.44
CA TYR A 249 -7.12 -29.98 -16.09
C TYR A 249 -6.23 -31.21 -15.88
N SER A 250 -6.83 -32.35 -15.55
CA SER A 250 -6.15 -33.65 -15.43
C SER A 250 -5.96 -34.37 -16.77
N GLY A 251 -6.50 -33.82 -17.86
CA GLY A 251 -6.43 -34.37 -19.22
C GLY A 251 -6.25 -33.27 -20.28
N ALA A 252 -6.54 -33.58 -21.54
CA ALA A 252 -6.46 -32.59 -22.62
C ALA A 252 -7.42 -31.42 -22.34
N PRO A 253 -6.93 -30.17 -22.32
CA PRO A 253 -7.78 -29.02 -22.08
C PRO A 253 -8.77 -28.81 -23.25
N PRO A 254 -9.95 -28.20 -23.01
CA PRO A 254 -10.82 -27.79 -24.11
C PRO A 254 -10.12 -26.78 -25.04
N PRO A 255 -10.58 -26.63 -26.30
CA PRO A 255 -9.92 -25.78 -27.30
C PRO A 255 -9.74 -24.32 -26.88
N VAL A 256 -10.62 -23.82 -26.01
CA VAL A 256 -10.53 -22.51 -25.38
C VAL A 256 -10.55 -22.73 -23.87
N ALA A 257 -9.36 -22.90 -23.28
CA ALA A 257 -9.18 -23.13 -21.86
C ALA A 257 -8.17 -22.12 -21.28
N PRO A 258 -8.37 -21.64 -20.05
CA PRO A 258 -7.33 -20.93 -19.32
C PRO A 258 -6.05 -21.77 -19.20
N ALA A 259 -4.91 -21.12 -19.02
CA ALA A 259 -3.64 -21.81 -18.81
C ALA A 259 -3.68 -22.71 -17.57
N ASN A 260 -2.97 -23.83 -17.64
CA ASN A 260 -2.84 -24.82 -16.56
C ASN A 260 -1.65 -24.37 -15.69
N ILE A 261 -1.94 -23.66 -14.59
CA ILE A 261 -0.92 -22.96 -13.79
C ILE A 261 -0.67 -23.71 -12.49
N GLN A 262 0.59 -24.01 -12.22
CA GLN A 262 1.05 -24.49 -10.92
C GLN A 262 1.56 -23.32 -10.09
N VAL A 263 1.16 -23.28 -8.82
CA VAL A 263 1.69 -22.37 -7.80
C VAL A 263 2.37 -23.20 -6.72
N VAL A 264 3.58 -22.83 -6.34
CA VAL A 264 4.35 -23.48 -5.27
C VAL A 264 4.83 -22.41 -4.30
N HIS A 265 4.68 -22.63 -3.00
CA HIS A 265 5.30 -21.75 -1.99
C HIS A 265 6.67 -22.31 -1.64
N PHE A 266 7.72 -21.50 -1.78
CA PHE A 266 9.07 -21.94 -1.42
C PHE A 266 9.41 -21.59 0.03
N ASP A 267 9.02 -20.38 0.46
CA ASP A 267 9.14 -19.91 1.84
C ASP A 267 8.05 -18.86 2.15
N LEU A 268 8.13 -18.21 3.31
CA LEU A 268 7.16 -17.21 3.76
C LEU A 268 7.18 -15.89 2.94
N ASN A 269 8.15 -15.71 2.04
CA ASN A 269 8.36 -14.50 1.27
C ASN A 269 8.45 -14.74 -0.25
N THR A 270 8.52 -16.01 -0.70
CA THR A 270 8.69 -16.36 -2.10
C THR A 270 7.75 -17.47 -2.56
N LEU A 271 7.22 -17.30 -3.76
CA LEU A 271 6.40 -18.30 -4.45
C LEU A 271 6.88 -18.50 -5.90
N GLY A 272 6.70 -19.70 -6.42
CA GLY A 272 6.92 -20.07 -7.82
C GLY A 272 5.61 -20.18 -8.56
N ILE A 273 5.58 -19.69 -9.80
CA ILE A 273 4.51 -19.94 -10.76
C ILE A 273 5.06 -20.64 -12.00
N LYS A 274 4.34 -21.65 -12.50
CA LYS A 274 4.75 -22.41 -13.69
C LYS A 274 3.58 -22.69 -14.61
N ASP A 275 3.77 -22.46 -15.89
CA ASP A 275 2.83 -22.88 -16.93
C ASP A 275 3.10 -24.33 -17.28
N LEU A 276 2.12 -25.20 -17.01
CA LEU A 276 2.23 -26.65 -17.24
C LEU A 276 2.00 -27.05 -18.70
N ARG A 277 1.68 -26.10 -19.59
CA ARG A 277 1.61 -26.38 -21.03
C ARG A 277 2.98 -26.81 -21.54
N SER A 278 2.98 -27.81 -22.43
CA SER A 278 4.20 -28.20 -23.13
C SER A 278 4.75 -27.02 -23.92
N PRO A 279 6.07 -26.76 -23.89
CA PRO A 279 6.69 -25.74 -24.72
C PRO A 279 6.59 -26.15 -26.19
N ALA A 280 5.48 -25.78 -26.83
CA ALA A 280 5.38 -25.81 -28.28
C ALA A 280 6.03 -24.53 -28.83
N ALA A 281 6.68 -24.62 -29.99
CA ALA A 281 7.43 -23.50 -30.57
C ALA A 281 6.60 -22.21 -30.78
N ASN A 282 5.26 -22.29 -30.79
CA ASN A 282 4.34 -21.18 -31.02
C ASN A 282 3.28 -21.02 -29.90
N ALA A 283 3.52 -21.56 -28.70
CA ALA A 283 2.58 -21.37 -27.60
C ALA A 283 2.62 -19.90 -27.13
N ALA A 284 1.50 -19.19 -27.26
CA ALA A 284 1.39 -17.83 -26.75
C ALA A 284 1.56 -17.78 -25.22
N ASP A 285 2.34 -16.81 -24.76
CA ASP A 285 2.58 -16.58 -23.33
C ASP A 285 1.27 -16.39 -22.56
N ALA A 286 1.15 -17.03 -21.40
CA ALA A 286 0.04 -16.81 -20.50
C ALA A 286 0.19 -15.42 -19.85
N LYS A 287 -0.85 -14.59 -19.97
CA LYS A 287 -0.96 -13.28 -19.33
C LYS A 287 -1.82 -13.43 -18.10
N LEU A 288 -1.23 -13.26 -16.94
CA LEU A 288 -1.83 -13.63 -15.67
C LEU A 288 -2.02 -12.39 -14.79
N MET A 289 -3.18 -12.32 -14.14
CA MET A 289 -3.43 -11.49 -12.98
C MET A 289 -3.46 -12.41 -11.76
N MET A 290 -2.59 -12.16 -10.80
CA MET A 290 -2.53 -12.89 -9.54
C MET A 290 -3.03 -12.00 -8.40
N LEU A 291 -3.82 -12.57 -7.50
CA LEU A 291 -4.23 -11.93 -6.26
C LEU A 291 -3.57 -12.69 -5.11
N LEU A 292 -2.71 -12.01 -4.35
CA LEU A 292 -2.15 -12.55 -3.11
C LEU A 292 -2.94 -11.98 -1.94
N LYS A 293 -3.57 -12.85 -1.15
CA LYS A 293 -4.30 -12.48 0.06
C LYS A 293 -3.53 -12.94 1.28
N VAL A 294 -3.20 -12.00 2.16
CA VAL A 294 -2.63 -12.26 3.50
C VAL A 294 -3.77 -12.32 4.52
#